data_AF-A0A968M4L9-F1
#
_entry.id   AF-A0A968M4L9-F1
#
_cell.length_a   1.000
_cell.length_b   1.000
_cell.length_c   1.000
_cell.angle_alpha   90.00
_cell.angle_beta   90.00
_cell.angle_gamma   90.00
#
_symmetry.space_group_name_H-M   'P 1'
#
loop_
_entity.id
_entity.type
_entity.pdbx_description
1 polymer ?
#
loop_
_entity_poly.entity_id
_entity_poly.type
_entity_poly.pdbx_seq_one_letter_code
_entity_poly.pdbx_strand_id
1 'polypeptide(L)'
;MDSSTDNTNNLESQDSLYLGTSVHNSGVSDSVFNNFLGQNNTNVLTTPEDGEKAIDANNDFDSNLDTSAAAPENGGKIINVDNDFGGDLKSAIAASTTGDVVELGNKTYSVSGITIDKDITINAKENSAIDISDSNSTDAVVPENGGKVINVDNDFGGDLKSAIASANSGDVVELGNKTYPASGVTIDQDNTTDNNQDSSEIDANNLVPNEFAEQNNTAVTTTPENGGKVINVDNDFGGDLKSAIASANSGDVVEFGNNTYSASGVTIDKDITLNGQEGTVIDGGGSSEPILNITQNADGATIQNIEITNANNGIYGNGATDLTLQNLDVNNIGISQPNKDGQNNTGITLGGADGFQILNSQISNIGRKGIGIGDTSGGTVSGVTVQGVNLDAQHAQNHDAAGVKFFNTTNVAIKDSNFSDINAHNIWNDTTIGTTIENNTIKDVGSDFIAPGFNTEVGNINGIYDEKSPNSRVNNNNVTAVDGFLAFNATKFTTETLSLGENNFSSQELGTTDYYVNEQAEKLVATTENPTEANFDLFAADYNSQLSSNT
;
A
#
# COMPACT_ATOMS: atom_id res chain seq x y z
N MET A 1 -15.19 -36.59 -56.31
CA MET A 1 -13.93 -37.11 -55.73
C MET A 1 -12.97 -35.93 -55.63
N ASP A 2 -13.17 -34.96 -54.75
CA ASP A 2 -13.90 -34.94 -53.47
C ASP A 2 -13.27 -35.83 -52.39
N SER A 3 -12.46 -35.20 -51.55
CA SER A 3 -12.42 -35.38 -50.08
C SER A 3 -11.76 -34.11 -49.53
N SER A 4 -12.50 -33.23 -48.86
CA SER A 4 -11.93 -32.11 -48.13
C SER A 4 -11.42 -32.57 -46.76
N THR A 5 -10.58 -31.74 -46.13
CA THR A 5 -10.46 -31.67 -44.67
C THR A 5 -9.98 -30.27 -44.35
N ASP A 6 -10.93 -29.33 -44.29
CA ASP A 6 -10.71 -28.04 -43.64
C ASP A 6 -10.38 -28.30 -42.17
N ASN A 7 -9.41 -27.56 -41.63
CA ASN A 7 -9.11 -27.56 -40.20
C ASN A 7 -8.93 -26.11 -39.72
N THR A 8 -10.01 -25.34 -39.88
CA THR A 8 -10.13 -23.96 -39.43
C THR A 8 -10.28 -23.92 -37.91
N ASN A 9 -9.15 -23.91 -37.20
CA ASN A 9 -9.12 -23.58 -35.78
C ASN A 9 -9.35 -22.07 -35.60
N ASN A 10 -10.61 -21.62 -35.67
CA ASN A 10 -11.00 -20.36 -35.04
C ASN A 10 -10.85 -20.55 -33.53
N LEU A 11 -9.87 -19.87 -32.94
CA LEU A 11 -9.82 -19.60 -31.52
C LEU A 11 -10.09 -18.10 -31.36
N GLU A 12 -11.35 -17.77 -31.08
CA GLU A 12 -11.75 -16.43 -30.65
C GLU A 12 -11.37 -16.31 -29.17
N SER A 13 -10.18 -15.77 -28.90
CA SER A 13 -9.81 -15.30 -27.56
C SER A 13 -10.60 -14.03 -27.26
N GLN A 14 -11.34 -14.02 -26.14
CA GLN A 14 -11.99 -12.81 -25.67
C GLN A 14 -11.13 -12.15 -24.59
N ASP A 15 -10.47 -11.08 -24.97
CA ASP A 15 -9.70 -10.24 -24.05
C ASP A 15 -10.63 -9.69 -22.97
N SER A 16 -10.25 -9.87 -21.72
CA SER A 16 -11.02 -9.39 -20.57
C SER A 16 -10.11 -9.19 -19.37
N LEU A 17 -10.15 -7.99 -18.80
CA LEU A 17 -9.65 -7.73 -17.46
C LEU A 17 -10.55 -8.49 -16.47
N TYR A 18 -10.21 -9.74 -16.18
CA TYR A 18 -11.02 -10.64 -15.35
C TYR A 18 -10.81 -10.35 -13.86
N LEU A 19 -11.29 -9.17 -13.44
CA LEU A 19 -11.71 -8.97 -12.05
C LEU A 19 -12.92 -9.90 -11.81
N GLY A 20 -12.89 -10.69 -10.74
CA GLY A 20 -13.64 -11.94 -10.66
C GLY A 20 -15.12 -11.75 -10.34
N THR A 21 -15.94 -11.45 -11.34
CA THR A 21 -17.40 -11.29 -11.19
C THR A 21 -18.07 -12.59 -10.73
N SER A 22 -18.53 -12.59 -9.48
CA SER A 22 -19.18 -13.76 -8.87
C SER A 22 -20.58 -13.97 -9.45
N VAL A 23 -20.73 -14.99 -10.32
CA VAL A 23 -22.01 -15.34 -10.95
C VAL A 23 -22.96 -16.01 -9.94
N HIS A 24 -23.57 -15.20 -9.08
CA HIS A 24 -24.56 -15.64 -8.10
C HIS A 24 -25.93 -15.92 -8.77
N ASN A 25 -26.05 -17.11 -9.36
CA ASN A 25 -27.24 -17.58 -10.06
C ASN A 25 -28.39 -17.96 -9.09
N SER A 26 -28.97 -16.98 -8.41
CA SER A 26 -30.18 -17.13 -7.59
C SER A 26 -31.44 -17.02 -8.45
N GLY A 27 -31.86 -18.14 -9.06
CA GLY A 27 -33.00 -18.16 -9.97
C GLY A 27 -34.35 -17.76 -9.32
N VAL A 28 -34.96 -16.69 -9.83
CA VAL A 28 -36.37 -16.30 -9.58
C VAL A 28 -37.08 -16.16 -10.93
N SER A 29 -38.32 -16.65 -11.02
CA SER A 29 -39.04 -16.84 -12.28
C SER A 29 -39.70 -15.59 -12.87
N ASP A 30 -39.89 -15.59 -14.19
CA ASP A 30 -40.68 -14.63 -14.97
C ASP A 30 -41.97 -14.12 -14.29
N SER A 31 -42.20 -12.80 -14.33
CA SER A 31 -43.55 -12.28 -14.60
C SER A 31 -43.61 -10.86 -15.17
N VAL A 32 -44.05 -10.77 -16.43
CA VAL A 32 -44.83 -9.67 -17.03
C VAL A 32 -44.16 -8.28 -17.14
N PHE A 33 -43.64 -8.02 -18.34
CA PHE A 33 -43.44 -6.67 -18.89
C PHE A 33 -44.80 -6.10 -19.37
N ASN A 34 -45.12 -4.82 -19.08
CA ASN A 34 -46.14 -4.09 -19.85
C ASN A 34 -46.10 -2.56 -19.68
N ASN A 35 -45.71 -1.87 -20.76
CA ASN A 35 -46.32 -0.67 -21.37
C ASN A 35 -47.13 0.29 -20.46
N PHE A 36 -46.86 1.60 -20.43
CA PHE A 36 -47.10 2.49 -21.60
C PHE A 36 -46.38 3.86 -21.52
N LEU A 37 -46.26 4.54 -22.66
CA LEU A 37 -45.86 5.95 -22.79
C LEU A 37 -46.99 6.92 -22.35
N GLY A 38 -46.68 8.07 -21.77
CA GLY A 38 -47.68 9.09 -21.42
C GLY A 38 -47.11 10.49 -21.08
N GLN A 39 -47.18 11.43 -22.02
CA GLN A 39 -46.72 12.82 -21.86
C GLN A 39 -47.82 13.74 -21.27
N ASN A 40 -47.40 14.80 -20.54
CA ASN A 40 -47.71 16.24 -20.75
C ASN A 40 -48.10 17.06 -19.51
N ASN A 41 -47.49 18.27 -19.40
CA ASN A 41 -48.07 19.54 -18.91
C ASN A 41 -48.54 19.67 -17.43
N THR A 42 -48.51 20.83 -16.76
CA THR A 42 -47.92 22.17 -17.02
C THR A 42 -47.79 22.98 -15.73
N ASN A 43 -46.61 23.56 -15.49
CA ASN A 43 -46.31 24.99 -15.22
C ASN A 43 -47.22 25.90 -14.34
N VAL A 44 -46.55 26.82 -13.60
CA VAL A 44 -47.01 28.12 -13.00
C VAL A 44 -47.38 28.20 -11.49
N LEU A 45 -46.54 28.95 -10.78
CA LEU A 45 -46.65 29.77 -9.54
C LEU A 45 -47.91 29.70 -8.62
N THR A 46 -47.66 29.67 -7.30
CA THR A 46 -47.90 30.85 -6.41
C THR A 46 -47.14 30.76 -5.05
N THR A 47 -46.75 31.92 -4.54
CA THR A 47 -46.34 32.30 -3.16
C THR A 47 -47.25 33.48 -2.74
N PRO A 48 -47.37 33.97 -1.47
CA PRO A 48 -46.32 34.13 -0.43
C PRO A 48 -46.78 34.01 1.06
N GLU A 49 -45.95 34.53 1.99
CA GLU A 49 -46.27 34.97 3.38
C GLU A 49 -46.68 33.87 4.41
N ASP A 50 -46.32 33.87 5.70
CA ASP A 50 -45.34 34.58 6.57
C ASP A 50 -45.21 33.73 7.88
N GLY A 51 -44.31 33.88 8.87
CA GLY A 51 -43.24 34.85 9.19
C GLY A 51 -42.64 34.57 10.59
N GLU A 52 -41.76 35.46 11.09
CA GLU A 52 -41.11 35.45 12.43
C GLU A 52 -40.12 34.27 12.72
N LYS A 53 -39.09 34.36 13.59
CA LYS A 53 -38.54 35.45 14.44
C LYS A 53 -37.04 35.19 14.70
N ALA A 54 -36.25 36.26 14.90
CA ALA A 54 -34.83 36.15 15.27
C ALA A 54 -34.60 36.31 16.79
N ILE A 55 -33.50 35.73 17.29
CA ILE A 55 -32.88 36.10 18.58
C ILE A 55 -31.39 36.28 18.34
N ASP A 56 -30.91 37.52 18.51
CA ASP A 56 -29.51 37.89 18.66
C ASP A 56 -29.20 38.00 20.17
N ALA A 57 -28.04 37.49 20.59
CA ALA A 57 -27.55 37.60 21.95
C ALA A 57 -26.01 37.71 21.99
N ASN A 58 -25.45 38.70 21.28
CA ASN A 58 -24.07 39.14 21.48
C ASN A 58 -23.73 39.35 22.96
N ASN A 59 -22.63 38.75 23.44
CA ASN A 59 -21.99 39.16 24.69
C ASN A 59 -20.49 38.78 24.69
N ASP A 60 -19.71 39.68 24.09
CA ASP A 60 -18.31 40.04 24.39
C ASP A 60 -17.53 39.14 25.37
N PHE A 61 -16.53 38.41 24.86
CA PHE A 61 -15.48 37.79 25.68
C PHE A 61 -14.12 37.83 24.96
N ASP A 62 -13.07 37.98 25.79
CA ASP A 62 -11.71 38.44 25.45
C ASP A 62 -11.06 37.82 24.19
N SER A 63 -10.52 38.65 23.31
CA SER A 63 -9.97 38.25 22.01
C SER A 63 -8.50 37.85 22.11
N ASN A 64 -8.21 36.61 22.52
CA ASN A 64 -6.91 35.94 22.34
C ASN A 64 -6.95 34.41 22.56
N LEU A 65 -7.89 33.71 21.92
CA LEU A 65 -7.76 32.27 21.70
C LEU A 65 -7.32 31.99 20.25
N ASP A 66 -6.21 31.28 20.12
CA ASP A 66 -5.88 30.53 18.92
C ASP A 66 -6.85 29.35 18.81
N THR A 67 -7.60 29.28 17.70
CA THR A 67 -8.66 28.29 17.45
C THR A 67 -8.21 27.16 16.53
N SER A 68 -6.92 26.80 16.56
CA SER A 68 -6.34 25.66 15.83
C SER A 68 -6.60 24.29 16.47
N ALA A 69 -7.26 24.22 17.64
CA ALA A 69 -7.59 22.97 18.29
C ALA A 69 -8.60 22.13 17.48
N ALA A 70 -8.25 20.87 17.21
CA ALA A 70 -9.15 19.91 16.58
C ALA A 70 -10.41 19.70 17.44
N ALA A 71 -11.58 19.73 16.82
CA ALA A 71 -12.84 19.43 17.49
C ALA A 71 -12.89 17.93 17.86
N PRO A 72 -13.30 17.56 19.09
CA PRO A 72 -13.45 16.15 19.46
C PRO A 72 -14.48 15.44 18.59
N GLU A 73 -14.11 14.28 18.05
CA GLU A 73 -15.02 13.43 17.29
C GLU A 73 -15.89 12.56 18.21
N ASN A 74 -16.97 12.01 17.65
CA ASN A 74 -17.83 11.00 18.28
C ASN A 74 -18.38 11.33 19.70
N GLY A 75 -18.41 12.62 20.07
CA GLY A 75 -18.92 13.08 21.37
C GLY A 75 -17.89 13.08 22.50
N GLY A 76 -16.59 12.94 22.19
CA GLY A 76 -15.50 13.19 23.12
C GLY A 76 -15.47 14.64 23.63
N LYS A 77 -14.60 14.90 24.60
CA LYS A 77 -14.38 16.22 25.23
C LYS A 77 -12.94 16.68 25.06
N ILE A 78 -12.73 17.99 25.13
CA ILE A 78 -11.39 18.55 25.34
C ILE A 78 -11.06 18.40 26.84
N ILE A 79 -9.89 17.83 27.13
CA ILE A 79 -9.26 17.75 28.46
C ILE A 79 -8.04 18.68 28.41
N ASN A 80 -8.02 19.73 29.22
CA ASN A 80 -6.86 20.62 29.28
C ASN A 80 -5.97 20.22 30.48
N VAL A 81 -4.78 19.69 30.21
CA VAL A 81 -3.91 19.07 31.23
C VAL A 81 -3.54 20.06 32.35
N ASP A 82 -3.44 21.35 32.04
CA ASP A 82 -3.06 22.39 33.00
C ASP A 82 -4.23 22.87 33.86
N ASN A 83 -5.40 23.06 33.27
CA ASN A 83 -6.58 23.53 33.99
C ASN A 83 -7.28 22.41 34.78
N ASP A 84 -7.40 21.21 34.18
CA ASP A 84 -8.18 20.10 34.75
C ASP A 84 -7.33 19.17 35.62
N PHE A 85 -6.03 19.02 35.29
CA PHE A 85 -5.10 18.09 35.96
C PHE A 85 -3.86 18.79 36.57
N GLY A 86 -3.80 20.12 36.57
CA GLY A 86 -2.72 20.89 37.20
C GLY A 86 -1.33 20.71 36.55
N GLY A 87 -1.27 20.10 35.37
CA GLY A 87 -0.03 19.71 34.69
C GLY A 87 0.28 18.21 34.72
N ASP A 88 -0.53 17.37 35.37
CA ASP A 88 -0.33 15.91 35.39
C ASP A 88 -0.91 15.25 34.12
N LEU A 89 -0.07 15.15 33.08
CA LEU A 89 -0.38 14.49 31.82
C LEU A 89 -0.72 13.00 32.00
N LYS A 90 -0.16 12.32 33.02
CA LYS A 90 -0.44 10.90 33.27
C LYS A 90 -1.85 10.70 33.82
N SER A 91 -2.26 11.54 34.78
CA SER A 91 -3.64 11.55 35.28
C SER A 91 -4.65 11.98 34.22
N ALA A 92 -4.30 12.93 33.35
CA ALA A 92 -5.13 13.33 32.23
C ALA A 92 -5.42 12.16 31.26
N ILE A 93 -4.38 11.52 30.73
CA ILE A 93 -4.49 10.36 29.81
C ILE A 93 -5.25 9.18 30.46
N ALA A 94 -5.00 8.92 31.75
CA ALA A 94 -5.73 7.89 32.49
C ALA A 94 -7.25 8.18 32.57
N ALA A 95 -7.63 9.45 32.69
CA ALA A 95 -9.02 9.92 32.78
C ALA A 95 -9.72 10.19 31.43
N SER A 96 -8.98 10.13 30.31
CA SER A 96 -9.54 10.20 28.96
C SER A 96 -10.33 8.95 28.57
N THR A 97 -11.28 9.14 27.66
CA THR A 97 -12.05 8.11 26.94
C THR A 97 -11.84 8.26 25.43
N THR A 98 -12.12 7.20 24.66
CA THR A 98 -12.05 7.22 23.18
C THR A 98 -12.76 8.44 22.59
N GLY A 99 -12.08 9.17 21.70
CA GLY A 99 -12.54 10.43 21.10
C GLY A 99 -12.18 11.72 21.86
N ASP A 100 -11.62 11.61 23.08
CA ASP A 100 -11.17 12.80 23.83
C ASP A 100 -9.92 13.44 23.23
N VAL A 101 -9.84 14.78 23.32
CA VAL A 101 -8.69 15.58 22.90
C VAL A 101 -7.96 16.11 24.13
N VAL A 102 -6.74 15.64 24.39
CA VAL A 102 -5.88 16.06 25.51
C VAL A 102 -5.02 17.25 25.07
N GLU A 103 -5.38 18.46 25.47
CA GLU A 103 -4.61 19.67 25.21
C GLU A 103 -3.44 19.86 26.18
N LEU A 104 -2.24 20.03 25.61
CA LEU A 104 -1.05 20.49 26.33
C LEU A 104 -0.96 22.03 26.29
N GLY A 105 -0.61 22.64 27.41
CA GLY A 105 -0.17 24.04 27.51
C GLY A 105 1.34 24.18 27.26
N ASN A 106 1.79 25.40 26.99
CA ASN A 106 3.14 25.71 26.48
C ASN A 106 4.25 25.52 27.54
N LYS A 107 4.54 24.27 27.92
CA LYS A 107 5.59 23.87 28.86
C LYS A 107 6.05 22.43 28.62
N THR A 108 7.06 22.01 29.38
CA THR A 108 7.52 20.63 29.46
C THR A 108 6.66 19.79 30.41
N TYR A 109 6.21 18.62 29.96
CA TYR A 109 5.51 17.59 30.74
C TYR A 109 6.42 16.39 30.94
N SER A 110 7.01 16.26 32.13
CA SER A 110 7.84 15.09 32.46
C SER A 110 6.96 13.91 32.85
N VAL A 111 7.08 12.77 32.15
CA VAL A 111 6.22 11.58 32.34
C VAL A 111 7.01 10.28 32.24
N SER A 112 6.63 9.28 33.05
CA SER A 112 7.22 7.93 32.98
C SER A 112 6.16 6.83 33.13
N GLY A 113 6.37 5.71 32.44
CA GLY A 113 5.48 4.54 32.45
C GLY A 113 4.02 4.86 32.11
N ILE A 114 3.76 5.59 31.03
CA ILE A 114 2.41 5.78 30.48
C ILE A 114 2.14 4.67 29.46
N THR A 115 0.95 4.09 29.53
CA THR A 115 0.36 3.26 28.47
C THR A 115 -0.85 4.02 27.92
N ILE A 116 -0.99 4.09 26.60
CA ILE A 116 -2.18 4.63 25.94
C ILE A 116 -2.88 3.44 25.28
N ASP A 117 -4.03 3.07 25.82
CA ASP A 117 -4.84 1.90 25.47
C ASP A 117 -6.21 2.28 24.86
N LYS A 118 -6.31 3.51 24.32
CA LYS A 118 -7.54 4.16 23.86
C LYS A 118 -7.21 5.15 22.73
N ASP A 119 -8.11 5.30 21.77
CA ASP A 119 -7.96 6.28 20.68
C ASP A 119 -8.26 7.69 21.21
N ILE A 120 -7.20 8.42 21.57
CA ILE A 120 -7.24 9.80 22.07
C ILE A 120 -6.29 10.68 21.27
N THR A 121 -6.69 11.92 21.02
CA THR A 121 -5.83 12.89 20.33
C THR A 121 -5.05 13.70 21.36
N ILE A 122 -3.71 13.68 21.34
CA ILE A 122 -2.90 14.58 22.17
C ILE A 122 -2.53 15.81 21.32
N ASN A 123 -3.09 16.97 21.66
CA ASN A 123 -2.85 18.22 20.95
C ASN A 123 -1.80 19.07 21.66
N ALA A 124 -0.63 19.21 21.05
CA ALA A 124 0.51 19.94 21.60
C ALA A 124 0.61 21.35 21.01
N LYS A 125 0.41 22.39 21.85
CA LYS A 125 0.60 23.79 21.46
C LYS A 125 2.06 24.12 21.18
N GLU A 126 2.32 25.16 20.39
CA GLU A 126 3.66 25.58 20.03
C GLU A 126 4.51 25.90 21.29
N ASN A 127 5.70 25.31 21.41
CA ASN A 127 6.56 25.30 22.61
C ASN A 127 6.12 24.37 23.78
N SER A 128 5.15 23.48 23.58
CA SER A 128 4.95 22.32 24.45
C SER A 128 6.03 21.25 24.20
N ALA A 129 6.42 20.52 25.24
CA ALA A 129 7.33 19.38 25.12
C ALA A 129 6.90 18.24 26.04
N ILE A 130 7.08 16.98 25.61
CA ILE A 130 6.94 15.81 26.48
C ILE A 130 8.35 15.31 26.78
N ASP A 131 8.69 15.26 28.06
CA ASP A 131 10.01 14.91 28.56
C ASP A 131 9.94 13.52 29.20
N ILE A 132 10.33 12.50 28.45
CA ILE A 132 10.34 11.11 28.92
C ILE A 132 11.64 10.87 29.71
N SER A 133 11.89 11.71 30.71
CA SER A 133 13.11 11.74 31.52
C SER A 133 13.09 10.63 32.57
N ASP A 134 13.18 9.36 32.15
CA ASP A 134 13.45 8.29 33.10
C ASP A 134 14.93 8.30 33.50
N SER A 135 15.25 9.19 34.45
CA SER A 135 16.57 9.30 35.07
C SER A 135 16.89 8.14 36.04
N ASN A 136 16.07 7.08 36.07
CA ASN A 136 16.44 5.75 36.58
C ASN A 136 16.04 4.64 35.59
N SER A 137 15.98 4.94 34.29
CA SER A 137 15.82 3.92 33.25
C SER A 137 16.96 2.92 33.41
N THR A 138 16.57 1.69 33.73
CA THR A 138 17.40 0.51 33.52
C THR A 138 17.00 -0.15 32.20
N ASP A 139 16.84 0.64 31.14
CA ASP A 139 16.93 0.17 29.74
C ASP A 139 18.39 -0.16 29.42
N ALA A 140 19.01 -0.97 30.29
CA ALA A 140 20.11 -1.81 29.89
C ALA A 140 19.55 -2.72 28.81
N VAL A 141 19.90 -2.45 27.55
CA VAL A 141 19.67 -3.35 26.42
C VAL A 141 20.30 -4.67 26.81
N VAL A 142 19.47 -5.63 27.25
CA VAL A 142 19.94 -6.91 27.79
C VAL A 142 20.61 -7.65 26.64
N PRO A 143 21.93 -7.87 26.67
CA PRO A 143 22.63 -8.44 25.52
C PRO A 143 22.11 -9.85 25.27
N GLU A 144 21.62 -10.10 24.06
CA GLU A 144 20.95 -11.35 23.74
C GLU A 144 21.88 -12.55 23.91
N ASN A 145 21.29 -13.69 24.27
CA ASN A 145 22.01 -14.95 24.50
C ASN A 145 23.16 -14.89 25.53
N GLY A 146 23.22 -13.84 26.35
CA GLY A 146 24.21 -13.67 27.42
C GLY A 146 25.50 -12.96 27.00
N GLY A 147 25.44 -12.09 25.99
CA GLY A 147 26.53 -11.17 25.66
C GLY A 147 26.81 -10.12 26.74
N LYS A 148 27.64 -9.13 26.39
CA LYS A 148 28.03 -7.98 27.22
C LYS A 148 27.76 -6.65 26.50
N VAL A 149 27.53 -5.61 27.30
CA VAL A 149 27.68 -4.23 26.85
C VAL A 149 29.18 -3.90 26.78
N ILE A 150 29.59 -3.18 25.74
CA ILE A 150 30.96 -2.72 25.48
C ILE A 150 30.91 -1.22 25.28
N ASN A 151 31.47 -0.44 26.20
CA ASN A 151 31.41 1.01 26.11
C ASN A 151 32.69 1.57 25.48
N VAL A 152 32.59 2.12 24.27
CA VAL A 152 33.76 2.53 23.46
C VAL A 152 34.60 3.59 24.17
N ASP A 153 33.95 4.55 24.83
CA ASP A 153 34.62 5.66 25.51
C ASP A 153 35.31 5.22 26.81
N ASN A 154 34.69 4.32 27.58
CA ASN A 154 35.22 3.87 28.88
C ASN A 154 36.15 2.65 28.79
N ASP A 155 35.84 1.65 27.96
CA ASP A 155 36.60 0.40 27.84
C ASP A 155 37.72 0.50 26.79
N PHE A 156 37.53 1.30 25.73
CA PHE A 156 38.45 1.42 24.58
C PHE A 156 38.98 2.84 24.35
N GLY A 157 38.62 3.82 25.19
CA GLY A 157 39.14 5.19 25.13
C GLY A 157 38.80 5.93 23.83
N GLY A 158 37.69 5.58 23.19
CA GLY A 158 37.26 6.14 21.90
C GLY A 158 37.62 5.28 20.67
N ASP A 159 38.41 4.20 20.82
CA ASP A 159 38.74 3.31 19.70
C ASP A 159 37.58 2.35 19.38
N LEU A 160 36.61 2.85 18.62
CA LEU A 160 35.48 2.11 18.08
C LEU A 160 35.91 0.86 17.29
N LYS A 161 37.05 0.90 16.58
CA LYS A 161 37.54 -0.23 15.77
C LYS A 161 38.03 -1.38 16.63
N SER A 162 38.76 -1.07 17.71
CA SER A 162 39.15 -2.08 18.71
C SER A 162 37.94 -2.57 19.53
N ALA A 163 36.97 -1.71 19.81
CA ALA A 163 35.74 -2.10 20.52
C ALA A 163 34.91 -3.13 19.73
N ILE A 164 34.58 -2.83 18.46
CA ILE A 164 33.86 -3.76 17.56
C ILE A 164 34.65 -5.06 17.37
N ALA A 165 35.97 -4.99 17.16
CA ALA A 165 36.83 -6.18 17.04
C ALA A 165 36.94 -7.04 18.33
N SER A 166 36.41 -6.56 19.46
CA SER A 166 36.33 -7.29 20.74
C SER A 166 34.93 -7.86 21.05
N ALA A 167 33.97 -7.60 20.16
CA ALA A 167 32.57 -7.96 20.31
C ALA A 167 32.25 -9.30 19.65
N ASN A 168 31.23 -9.98 20.17
CA ASN A 168 30.73 -11.27 19.73
C ASN A 168 29.26 -11.10 19.28
N SER A 169 28.70 -12.11 18.61
CA SER A 169 27.24 -12.14 18.39
C SER A 169 26.51 -12.16 19.73
N GLY A 170 25.53 -11.26 19.90
CA GLY A 170 24.85 -10.99 21.17
C GLY A 170 25.46 -9.87 22.02
N ASP A 171 26.68 -9.40 21.74
CA ASP A 171 27.25 -8.22 22.40
C ASP A 171 26.66 -6.91 21.83
N VAL A 172 26.73 -5.84 22.62
CA VAL A 172 26.17 -4.52 22.30
C VAL A 172 27.22 -3.44 22.54
N VAL A 173 27.37 -2.49 21.61
CA VAL A 173 28.42 -1.46 21.61
C VAL A 173 27.82 -0.08 21.88
N GLU A 174 28.28 0.62 22.91
CA GLU A 174 27.86 2.00 23.25
C GLU A 174 28.90 3.02 22.81
N LEU A 175 28.46 4.09 22.14
CA LEU A 175 29.28 5.23 21.73
C LEU A 175 28.55 6.52 22.11
N GLY A 176 29.07 7.25 23.10
CA GLY A 176 28.34 8.35 23.74
C GLY A 176 26.97 7.92 24.25
N ASN A 177 25.90 8.55 23.74
CA ASN A 177 24.50 8.25 24.12
C ASN A 177 23.79 7.33 23.10
N LYS A 178 24.53 6.58 22.27
CA LYS A 178 23.96 5.67 21.25
C LYS A 178 24.47 4.25 21.46
N THR A 179 23.59 3.29 21.17
CA THR A 179 23.78 1.86 21.47
C THR A 179 23.50 1.05 20.21
N TYR A 180 24.44 0.17 19.84
CA TYR A 180 24.45 -0.53 18.56
C TYR A 180 24.63 -2.06 18.78
N PRO A 181 23.84 -2.94 18.11
CA PRO A 181 24.10 -4.38 18.16
C PRO A 181 25.40 -4.72 17.44
N ALA A 182 26.29 -5.51 18.05
CA ALA A 182 27.62 -5.77 17.49
C ALA A 182 27.61 -6.48 16.13
N SER A 183 26.54 -7.21 15.81
CA SER A 183 26.30 -7.84 14.49
C SER A 183 26.04 -6.84 13.36
N GLY A 184 25.58 -5.63 13.67
CA GLY A 184 25.13 -4.64 12.68
C GLY A 184 26.13 -3.54 12.33
N VAL A 185 27.39 -3.61 12.81
CA VAL A 185 28.37 -2.52 12.64
C VAL A 185 29.58 -2.96 11.81
N THR A 186 29.53 -2.68 10.51
CA THR A 186 30.69 -2.77 9.61
C THR A 186 31.42 -1.42 9.51
N ILE A 187 32.74 -1.46 9.29
CA ILE A 187 33.55 -0.25 9.07
C ILE A 187 33.93 -0.21 7.59
N ASP A 188 33.20 0.61 6.82
CA ASP A 188 33.62 0.98 5.47
C ASP A 188 35.01 1.62 5.50
N GLN A 189 35.83 1.24 4.52
CA GLN A 189 37.22 1.70 4.35
C GLN A 189 37.52 2.19 2.92
N ASP A 190 36.60 2.03 1.96
CA ASP A 190 36.88 2.29 0.55
C ASP A 190 36.85 3.80 0.18
N ASN A 191 36.47 4.66 1.12
CA ASN A 191 36.40 6.12 0.90
C ASN A 191 37.61 6.91 1.44
N THR A 192 38.83 6.34 1.38
CA THR A 192 40.08 7.03 1.78
C THR A 192 41.19 6.97 0.72
N THR A 193 41.08 7.83 -0.30
CA THR A 193 42.21 8.15 -1.21
C THR A 193 42.71 9.59 -1.06
N ASP A 194 43.07 9.98 0.17
CA ASP A 194 44.07 11.04 0.35
C ASP A 194 45.11 10.66 1.42
N ASN A 195 46.29 11.28 1.35
CA ASN A 195 47.48 10.84 2.07
C ASN A 195 47.70 11.60 3.39
N ASN A 196 47.93 10.83 4.45
CA ASN A 196 48.87 11.16 5.53
C ASN A 196 48.53 12.42 6.35
N GLN A 197 47.64 12.28 7.35
CA GLN A 197 47.65 13.08 8.58
C GLN A 197 47.26 12.20 9.80
N ASP A 198 47.36 12.81 10.99
CA ASP A 198 47.39 12.16 12.31
C ASP A 198 46.10 11.43 12.71
N SER A 199 46.21 10.35 13.48
CA SER A 199 45.08 9.49 13.85
C SER A 199 44.46 9.88 15.20
N SER A 200 43.73 11.00 15.25
CA SER A 200 43.02 11.41 16.49
C SER A 200 41.83 12.36 16.30
N GLU A 201 40.95 12.13 15.32
CA GLU A 201 39.54 12.57 15.32
C GLU A 201 38.81 11.93 14.13
N ILE A 202 37.73 11.18 14.38
CA ILE A 202 36.80 10.72 13.34
C ILE A 202 35.57 11.63 13.42
N ASP A 203 35.28 12.36 12.35
CA ASP A 203 34.15 13.28 12.31
C ASP A 203 32.82 12.51 12.24
N ALA A 204 32.02 12.64 13.30
CA ALA A 204 30.70 12.03 13.41
C ALA A 204 29.70 12.51 12.33
N ASN A 205 29.99 13.63 11.65
CA ASN A 205 29.18 14.13 10.53
C ASN A 205 29.43 13.38 9.21
N ASN A 206 30.49 12.56 9.12
CA ASN A 206 30.82 11.78 7.92
C ASN A 206 30.22 10.35 7.93
N LEU A 207 29.32 10.07 8.88
CA LEU A 207 28.52 8.85 8.94
C LEU A 207 27.22 9.06 8.15
N VAL A 208 27.25 8.74 6.85
CA VAL A 208 26.02 8.62 6.05
C VAL A 208 25.24 7.39 6.55
N PRO A 209 23.92 7.46 6.79
CA PRO A 209 23.09 6.26 6.85
C PRO A 209 23.23 5.52 5.53
N ASN A 210 23.46 4.20 5.57
CA ASN A 210 23.50 3.39 4.36
C ASN A 210 22.05 3.23 3.85
N GLU A 211 21.70 3.93 2.79
CA GLU A 211 20.35 3.87 2.21
C GLU A 211 20.11 2.46 1.62
N PHE A 212 19.28 1.69 2.32
CA PHE A 212 18.72 0.40 1.89
C PHE A 212 19.72 -0.74 1.65
N ALA A 213 20.44 -1.14 2.71
CA ALA A 213 21.02 -2.48 2.80
C ALA A 213 20.49 -3.22 4.06
N GLU A 214 19.98 -4.44 3.83
CA GLU A 214 19.73 -5.50 4.83
C GLU A 214 19.04 -5.07 6.14
N GLN A 215 17.71 -4.94 6.11
CA GLN A 215 16.91 -4.94 7.33
C GLN A 215 17.05 -6.31 8.04
N ASN A 216 17.64 -6.31 9.24
CA ASN A 216 17.79 -7.50 10.07
C ASN A 216 16.40 -7.95 10.56
N ASN A 217 15.81 -8.95 9.89
CA ASN A 217 14.44 -9.41 10.13
C ASN A 217 14.37 -10.27 11.41
N THR A 218 14.45 -9.60 12.56
CA THR A 218 14.34 -10.23 13.89
C THR A 218 12.95 -10.83 14.03
N ALA A 219 12.87 -12.16 14.00
CA ALA A 219 11.63 -12.91 13.81
C ALA A 219 10.51 -12.47 14.79
N VAL A 220 9.54 -11.72 14.27
CA VAL A 220 8.37 -11.27 15.02
C VAL A 220 7.49 -12.48 15.31
N THR A 221 7.42 -12.88 16.57
CA THR A 221 6.56 -13.97 17.04
C THR A 221 5.10 -13.54 16.99
N THR A 222 4.43 -13.78 15.87
CA THR A 222 2.99 -13.58 15.71
C THR A 222 2.24 -14.42 16.73
N THR A 223 1.33 -13.80 17.48
CA THR A 223 0.49 -14.49 18.46
C THR A 223 -0.82 -14.88 17.77
N PRO A 224 -1.25 -16.16 17.78
CA PRO A 224 -2.52 -16.55 17.19
C PRO A 224 -3.73 -15.83 17.79
N GLU A 225 -4.62 -15.35 16.93
CA GLU A 225 -5.82 -14.63 17.34
C GLU A 225 -6.97 -15.56 17.71
N ASN A 226 -7.96 -15.03 18.43
CA ASN A 226 -9.24 -15.70 18.73
C ASN A 226 -9.16 -17.10 19.39
N GLY A 227 -7.98 -17.49 19.91
CA GLY A 227 -7.72 -18.81 20.49
C GLY A 227 -7.23 -19.87 19.50
N GLY A 228 -6.76 -19.46 18.31
CA GLY A 228 -6.06 -20.30 17.36
C GLY A 228 -4.72 -20.84 17.87
N LYS A 229 -4.07 -21.65 17.04
CA LYS A 229 -2.77 -22.30 17.30
C LYS A 229 -1.74 -21.86 16.27
N VAL A 230 -0.46 -22.01 16.62
CA VAL A 230 0.61 -22.09 15.62
C VAL A 230 0.61 -23.48 14.99
N ILE A 231 0.80 -23.54 13.67
CA ILE A 231 0.96 -24.74 12.85
C ILE A 231 2.31 -24.59 12.14
N ASN A 232 3.29 -25.43 12.47
CA ASN A 232 4.62 -25.31 11.88
C ASN A 232 4.74 -26.22 10.66
N VAL A 233 4.92 -25.65 9.46
CA VAL A 233 4.88 -26.38 8.18
C VAL A 233 5.93 -27.50 8.11
N ASP A 234 7.10 -27.29 8.71
CA ASP A 234 8.20 -28.26 8.66
C ASP A 234 8.04 -29.37 9.70
N ASN A 235 7.68 -29.02 10.94
CA ASN A 235 7.60 -29.98 12.04
C ASN A 235 6.30 -30.80 12.04
N ASP A 236 5.16 -30.18 11.72
CA ASP A 236 3.85 -30.82 11.75
C ASP A 236 3.49 -31.47 10.39
N PHE A 237 3.97 -30.90 9.28
CA PHE A 237 3.61 -31.32 7.91
C PHE A 237 4.80 -31.75 7.04
N GLY A 238 6.04 -31.72 7.56
CA GLY A 238 7.22 -32.19 6.82
C GLY A 238 7.54 -31.37 5.56
N GLY A 239 7.13 -30.10 5.52
CA GLY A 239 7.28 -29.20 4.37
C GLY A 239 6.06 -29.14 3.44
N ASP A 240 5.00 -29.92 3.68
CA ASP A 240 3.77 -29.83 2.87
C ASP A 240 2.92 -28.61 3.27
N LEU A 241 3.27 -27.47 2.68
CA LEU A 241 2.57 -26.19 2.80
C LEU A 241 1.06 -26.30 2.50
N LYS A 242 0.68 -27.08 1.47
CA LYS A 242 -0.72 -27.15 1.05
C LYS A 242 -1.57 -27.95 2.04
N SER A 243 -1.00 -29.01 2.63
CA SER A 243 -1.65 -29.73 3.74
C SER A 243 -1.67 -28.91 5.04
N ALA A 244 -0.62 -28.13 5.33
CA ALA A 244 -0.58 -27.27 6.51
C ALA A 244 -1.70 -26.22 6.48
N ILE A 245 -1.81 -25.45 5.38
CA ILE A 245 -2.88 -24.46 5.17
C ILE A 245 -4.27 -25.10 5.15
N ALA A 246 -4.43 -26.26 4.50
CA ALA A 246 -5.71 -26.99 4.52
C ALA A 246 -6.13 -27.49 5.92
N SER A 247 -5.18 -27.62 6.86
CA SER A 247 -5.43 -28.02 8.25
C SER A 247 -5.70 -26.85 9.23
N ALA A 248 -5.50 -25.61 8.75
CA ALA A 248 -5.70 -24.41 9.52
C ALA A 248 -7.20 -24.08 9.65
N ASN A 249 -7.54 -23.38 10.73
CA ASN A 249 -8.86 -22.87 11.10
C ASN A 249 -8.74 -21.35 11.24
N SER A 250 -9.86 -20.62 11.24
CA SER A 250 -9.82 -19.17 11.41
C SER A 250 -9.09 -18.76 12.72
N GLY A 251 -8.16 -17.81 12.63
CA GLY A 251 -7.28 -17.38 13.71
C GLY A 251 -6.01 -18.22 13.94
N ASP A 252 -5.81 -19.33 13.20
CA ASP A 252 -4.56 -20.09 13.24
C ASP A 252 -3.42 -19.34 12.51
N VAL A 253 -2.19 -19.51 13.02
CA VAL A 253 -0.95 -19.05 12.38
C VAL A 253 -0.28 -20.24 11.70
N VAL A 254 -0.03 -20.15 10.40
CA VAL A 254 0.83 -21.08 9.66
C VAL A 254 2.24 -20.49 9.64
N GLU A 255 3.15 -21.13 10.37
CA GLU A 255 4.54 -20.71 10.57
C GLU A 255 5.48 -21.51 9.65
N PHE A 256 6.30 -20.80 8.89
CA PHE A 256 7.21 -21.37 7.91
C PHE A 256 8.65 -21.35 8.45
N GLY A 257 9.48 -22.30 8.03
CA GLY A 257 10.93 -22.26 8.22
C GLY A 257 11.63 -21.35 7.21
N ASN A 258 12.91 -21.09 7.46
CA ASN A 258 13.86 -20.62 6.44
C ASN A 258 14.12 -21.81 5.47
N ASN A 259 13.26 -21.91 4.46
CA ASN A 259 13.15 -23.03 3.52
C ASN A 259 12.41 -22.57 2.25
N THR A 260 12.66 -23.27 1.13
CA THR A 260 11.91 -23.08 -0.13
C THR A 260 10.78 -24.09 -0.24
N TYR A 261 9.54 -23.60 -0.29
CA TYR A 261 8.31 -24.37 -0.45
C TYR A 261 7.86 -24.32 -1.90
N SER A 262 7.99 -25.43 -2.64
CA SER A 262 7.50 -25.48 -4.03
C SER A 262 5.98 -25.66 -4.04
N ALA A 263 5.24 -24.65 -4.51
CA ALA A 263 3.80 -24.61 -4.43
C ALA A 263 3.16 -23.66 -5.45
N SER A 264 2.08 -24.10 -6.10
CA SER A 264 1.25 -23.25 -6.98
C SER A 264 -0.22 -23.61 -6.83
N GLY A 265 -1.12 -22.64 -6.96
CA GLY A 265 -2.55 -22.82 -6.73
C GLY A 265 -2.83 -23.20 -5.28
N VAL A 266 -2.17 -22.55 -4.31
CA VAL A 266 -2.48 -22.69 -2.88
C VAL A 266 -3.68 -21.82 -2.55
N THR A 267 -4.78 -22.44 -2.17
CA THR A 267 -6.03 -21.73 -1.85
C THR A 267 -6.01 -21.28 -0.38
N ILE A 268 -6.25 -19.99 -0.15
CA ILE A 268 -6.52 -19.42 1.17
C ILE A 268 -8.04 -19.18 1.23
N ASP A 269 -8.72 -19.91 2.11
CA ASP A 269 -10.19 -19.96 2.23
C ASP A 269 -10.68 -19.69 3.66
N LYS A 270 -9.82 -19.10 4.50
CA LYS A 270 -10.05 -18.78 5.91
C LYS A 270 -9.19 -17.58 6.32
N ASP A 271 -9.68 -16.80 7.27
CA ASP A 271 -8.93 -15.87 8.13
C ASP A 271 -7.74 -16.58 8.80
N ILE A 272 -6.54 -16.55 8.20
CA ILE A 272 -5.32 -17.14 8.78
C ILE A 272 -4.13 -16.21 8.56
N THR A 273 -3.14 -16.33 9.45
CA THR A 273 -1.84 -15.67 9.25
C THR A 273 -0.85 -16.64 8.62
N LEU A 274 -0.31 -16.33 7.45
CA LEU A 274 0.88 -16.95 6.90
C LEU A 274 2.11 -16.14 7.35
N ASN A 275 2.89 -16.67 8.30
CA ASN A 275 4.07 -15.98 8.83
C ASN A 275 5.36 -16.70 8.45
N GLY A 276 6.11 -16.12 7.52
CA GLY A 276 7.47 -16.52 7.21
C GLY A 276 8.52 -15.90 8.14
N GLN A 277 9.77 -16.12 7.77
CA GLN A 277 10.97 -15.52 8.36
C GLN A 277 11.99 -15.24 7.25
N GLU A 278 13.14 -14.65 7.59
CA GLU A 278 14.23 -14.48 6.64
C GLU A 278 14.58 -15.83 5.96
N GLY A 279 14.57 -15.86 4.62
CA GLY A 279 14.79 -17.07 3.82
C GLY A 279 13.58 -17.99 3.65
N THR A 280 12.37 -17.62 4.11
CA THR A 280 11.13 -18.30 3.69
C THR A 280 10.79 -17.92 2.24
N VAL A 281 10.78 -18.90 1.34
CA VAL A 281 10.46 -18.71 -0.08
C VAL A 281 9.33 -19.62 -0.50
N ILE A 282 8.33 -19.12 -1.23
CA ILE A 282 7.34 -19.93 -1.93
C ILE A 282 7.61 -19.83 -3.44
N ASP A 283 8.09 -20.94 -4.01
CA ASP A 283 8.49 -21.07 -5.41
C ASP A 283 7.35 -21.71 -6.23
N GLY A 284 6.79 -20.93 -7.16
CA GLY A 284 5.73 -21.38 -8.06
C GLY A 284 6.16 -22.36 -9.15
N GLY A 285 7.45 -22.65 -9.30
CA GLY A 285 7.98 -23.63 -10.25
C GLY A 285 7.72 -23.31 -11.74
N GLY A 286 7.41 -22.05 -12.06
CA GLY A 286 6.96 -21.62 -13.39
C GLY A 286 5.52 -22.05 -13.72
N SER A 287 4.67 -22.27 -12.72
CA SER A 287 3.27 -22.65 -12.91
C SER A 287 2.42 -21.54 -13.55
N SER A 288 1.38 -21.94 -14.29
CA SER A 288 0.37 -21.04 -14.87
C SER A 288 -0.61 -20.48 -13.83
N GLU A 289 -0.79 -21.18 -12.72
CA GLU A 289 -1.65 -20.73 -11.61
C GLU A 289 -0.96 -19.60 -10.80
N PRO A 290 -1.73 -18.75 -10.10
CA PRO A 290 -1.19 -17.95 -9.00
C PRO A 290 -0.51 -18.83 -7.95
N ILE A 291 0.55 -18.34 -7.30
CA ILE A 291 1.19 -19.06 -6.18
C ILE A 291 0.18 -19.19 -5.04
N LEU A 292 -0.38 -18.05 -4.62
CA LEU A 292 -1.44 -17.94 -3.61
C LEU A 292 -2.73 -17.42 -4.25
N ASN A 293 -3.85 -18.08 -3.95
CA ASN A 293 -5.19 -17.75 -4.42
C ASN A 293 -6.11 -17.55 -3.21
N ILE A 294 -6.39 -16.29 -2.87
CA ILE A 294 -7.19 -15.85 -1.73
C ILE A 294 -8.65 -15.71 -2.15
N THR A 295 -9.53 -16.42 -1.45
CA THR A 295 -10.98 -16.45 -1.76
C THR A 295 -11.79 -15.66 -0.73
N GLN A 296 -12.97 -15.21 -1.14
CA GLN A 296 -14.05 -14.56 -0.35
C GLN A 296 -14.59 -15.28 0.92
N ASN A 297 -13.76 -16.10 1.57
CA ASN A 297 -13.97 -16.65 2.91
C ASN A 297 -12.73 -16.39 3.80
N ALA A 298 -11.73 -15.66 3.28
CA ALA A 298 -10.45 -15.37 3.92
C ALA A 298 -10.34 -13.90 4.34
N ASP A 299 -11.45 -13.28 4.72
CA ASP A 299 -11.50 -11.92 5.23
C ASP A 299 -10.57 -11.79 6.45
N GLY A 300 -9.81 -10.70 6.55
CA GLY A 300 -8.80 -10.48 7.60
C GLY A 300 -7.50 -11.29 7.47
N ALA A 301 -7.39 -12.21 6.50
CA ALA A 301 -6.20 -13.05 6.36
C ALA A 301 -4.92 -12.22 6.12
N THR A 302 -3.84 -12.62 6.79
CA THR A 302 -2.55 -11.93 6.78
C THR A 302 -1.49 -12.79 6.12
N ILE A 303 -0.64 -12.21 5.27
CA ILE A 303 0.49 -12.88 4.61
C ILE A 303 1.72 -12.00 4.78
N GLN A 304 2.76 -12.53 5.43
CA GLN A 304 3.91 -11.72 5.81
C GLN A 304 5.24 -12.44 5.87
N ASN A 305 6.33 -11.69 5.69
CA ASN A 305 7.73 -12.14 5.84
C ASN A 305 8.11 -13.29 4.88
N ILE A 306 7.63 -13.23 3.63
CA ILE A 306 7.73 -14.33 2.64
C ILE A 306 8.21 -13.79 1.29
N GLU A 307 9.16 -14.48 0.66
CA GLU A 307 9.44 -14.33 -0.77
C GLU A 307 8.44 -15.15 -1.61
N ILE A 308 7.84 -14.55 -2.63
CA ILE A 308 6.85 -15.11 -3.54
C ILE A 308 7.43 -15.04 -4.96
N THR A 309 7.89 -16.16 -5.52
CA THR A 309 8.73 -16.14 -6.72
C THR A 309 8.39 -17.19 -7.79
N ASN A 310 8.82 -16.92 -9.02
CA ASN A 310 8.86 -17.88 -10.14
C ASN A 310 7.51 -18.53 -10.48
N ALA A 311 6.53 -17.70 -10.85
CA ALA A 311 5.22 -18.14 -11.35
C ALA A 311 4.69 -17.24 -12.47
N ASN A 312 3.58 -17.64 -13.07
CA ASN A 312 2.82 -16.80 -13.99
C ASN A 312 2.12 -15.62 -13.26
N ASN A 313 1.64 -15.83 -12.03
CA ASN A 313 1.12 -14.77 -11.14
C ASN A 313 1.59 -15.04 -9.69
N GLY A 314 1.81 -13.99 -8.90
CA GLY A 314 2.24 -14.11 -7.51
C GLY A 314 1.05 -14.40 -6.58
N ILE A 315 0.41 -13.33 -6.10
CA ILE A 315 -0.79 -13.38 -5.26
C ILE A 315 -2.00 -12.94 -6.09
N TYR A 316 -3.07 -13.73 -6.06
CA TYR A 316 -4.39 -13.35 -6.56
C TYR A 316 -5.39 -13.42 -5.41
N GLY A 317 -6.21 -12.39 -5.23
CA GLY A 317 -7.31 -12.36 -4.27
C GLY A 317 -8.60 -11.84 -4.88
N ASN A 318 -9.73 -12.47 -4.57
CA ASN A 318 -11.03 -12.02 -5.08
C ASN A 318 -12.17 -12.15 -4.06
N GLY A 319 -12.74 -11.00 -3.69
CA GLY A 319 -13.90 -10.87 -2.80
C GLY A 319 -13.61 -11.05 -1.30
N ALA A 320 -12.34 -10.92 -0.88
CA ALA A 320 -11.92 -11.09 0.52
C ALA A 320 -11.48 -9.74 1.12
N THR A 321 -12.09 -9.32 2.22
CA THR A 321 -11.88 -8.00 2.83
C THR A 321 -10.75 -7.98 3.85
N ASP A 322 -10.28 -6.78 4.21
CA ASP A 322 -9.37 -6.53 5.33
C ASP A 322 -8.02 -7.29 5.29
N LEU A 323 -7.64 -7.78 4.10
CA LEU A 323 -6.42 -8.54 3.86
C LEU A 323 -5.17 -7.72 4.18
N THR A 324 -4.20 -8.31 4.88
CA THR A 324 -2.90 -7.67 5.16
C THR A 324 -1.76 -8.41 4.49
N LEU A 325 -1.14 -7.79 3.48
CA LEU A 325 0.02 -8.30 2.75
C LEU A 325 1.25 -7.44 3.12
N GLN A 326 2.15 -7.92 3.98
CA GLN A 326 3.21 -7.06 4.54
C GLN A 326 4.61 -7.68 4.57
N ASN A 327 5.65 -6.88 4.32
CA ASN A 327 7.04 -7.34 4.27
C ASN A 327 7.22 -8.56 3.35
N LEU A 328 6.73 -8.45 2.11
CA LEU A 328 6.86 -9.46 1.07
C LEU A 328 7.95 -9.07 0.06
N ASP A 329 8.60 -10.07 -0.51
CA ASP A 329 9.39 -9.93 -1.74
C ASP A 329 8.67 -10.69 -2.86
N VAL A 330 7.96 -9.98 -3.73
CA VAL A 330 7.22 -10.58 -4.85
C VAL A 330 8.04 -10.39 -6.12
N ASN A 331 8.69 -11.44 -6.61
CA ASN A 331 9.67 -11.30 -7.69
C ASN A 331 9.61 -12.36 -8.80
N ASN A 332 10.22 -12.04 -9.95
CA ASN A 332 10.36 -12.95 -11.10
C ASN A 332 9.02 -13.52 -11.62
N ILE A 333 7.95 -12.73 -11.55
CA ILE A 333 6.60 -13.15 -11.91
C ILE A 333 6.32 -12.85 -13.39
N GLY A 334 5.94 -13.88 -14.15
CA GLY A 334 5.46 -13.78 -15.53
C GLY A 334 6.52 -13.64 -16.63
N ILE A 335 7.79 -13.41 -16.28
CA ILE A 335 8.88 -13.18 -17.26
C ILE A 335 9.08 -14.37 -18.22
N SER A 336 9.00 -15.60 -17.69
CA SER A 336 9.34 -16.81 -18.44
C SER A 336 8.20 -17.34 -19.32
N GLN A 337 6.96 -16.89 -19.07
CA GLN A 337 5.74 -17.27 -19.79
C GLN A 337 4.82 -16.05 -19.97
N PRO A 338 5.21 -15.05 -20.78
CA PRO A 338 4.37 -13.90 -21.04
C PRO A 338 3.11 -14.29 -21.81
N ASN A 339 1.96 -13.97 -21.24
CA ASN A 339 0.63 -14.30 -21.74
C ASN A 339 -0.20 -13.01 -21.84
N LYS A 340 -0.56 -12.65 -23.07
CA LYS A 340 -1.12 -11.32 -23.41
C LYS A 340 -2.63 -11.21 -23.23
N ASP A 341 -3.27 -12.17 -22.57
CA ASP A 341 -4.72 -12.27 -22.41
C ASP A 341 -5.36 -11.26 -21.42
N GLY A 342 -4.57 -10.30 -20.91
CA GLY A 342 -5.04 -9.28 -19.97
C GLY A 342 -5.28 -9.79 -18.54
N GLN A 343 -4.97 -11.05 -18.24
CA GLN A 343 -5.23 -11.66 -16.91
C GLN A 343 -3.94 -11.98 -16.15
N ASN A 344 -2.83 -12.22 -16.85
CA ASN A 344 -1.64 -12.87 -16.30
C ASN A 344 -0.44 -11.94 -16.03
N ASN A 345 0.68 -12.52 -15.58
CA ASN A 345 1.97 -11.83 -15.38
C ASN A 345 1.94 -10.68 -14.36
N THR A 346 1.11 -10.82 -13.30
CA THR A 346 0.96 -9.82 -12.23
C THR A 346 1.55 -10.29 -10.89
N GLY A 347 2.26 -9.40 -10.19
CA GLY A 347 2.80 -9.66 -8.86
C GLY A 347 1.70 -9.87 -7.81
N ILE A 348 0.87 -8.85 -7.58
CA ILE A 348 -0.31 -8.91 -6.70
C ILE A 348 -1.55 -8.42 -7.47
N THR A 349 -2.62 -9.21 -7.52
CA THR A 349 -3.94 -8.80 -8.02
C THR A 349 -4.97 -8.95 -6.91
N LEU A 350 -5.71 -7.90 -6.57
CA LEU A 350 -6.87 -7.94 -5.66
C LEU A 350 -8.12 -7.39 -6.35
N GLY A 351 -9.22 -8.14 -6.33
CA GLY A 351 -10.55 -7.71 -6.79
C GLY A 351 -11.58 -7.77 -5.67
N GLY A 352 -12.42 -6.74 -5.50
CA GLY A 352 -13.43 -6.71 -4.43
C GLY A 352 -12.86 -6.93 -3.02
N ALA A 353 -11.70 -6.34 -2.73
CA ALA A 353 -10.92 -6.59 -1.53
C ALA A 353 -10.98 -5.41 -0.57
N ASP A 354 -12.19 -5.03 -0.15
CA ASP A 354 -12.44 -3.82 0.64
C ASP A 354 -11.56 -3.77 1.91
N GLY A 355 -11.00 -2.59 2.21
CA GLY A 355 -10.15 -2.39 3.39
C GLY A 355 -8.73 -2.97 3.34
N PHE A 356 -8.29 -3.58 2.23
CA PHE A 356 -6.96 -4.22 2.11
C PHE A 356 -5.77 -3.34 2.51
N GLN A 357 -4.66 -3.97 2.89
CA GLN A 357 -3.38 -3.32 3.18
C GLN A 357 -2.24 -4.06 2.45
N ILE A 358 -1.45 -3.34 1.65
CA ILE A 358 -0.18 -3.82 1.09
C ILE A 358 0.94 -2.94 1.62
N LEU A 359 1.78 -3.47 2.50
CA LEU A 359 2.70 -2.68 3.33
C LEU A 359 4.16 -3.12 3.17
N ASN A 360 5.09 -2.15 3.13
CA ASN A 360 6.53 -2.36 3.32
C ASN A 360 7.14 -3.49 2.46
N SER A 361 6.64 -3.66 1.22
CA SER A 361 6.94 -4.82 0.38
C SER A 361 7.73 -4.45 -0.88
N GLN A 362 8.59 -5.35 -1.33
CA GLN A 362 9.32 -5.24 -2.59
C GLN A 362 8.58 -6.01 -3.68
N ILE A 363 8.40 -5.40 -4.84
CA ILE A 363 7.76 -6.01 -6.02
C ILE A 363 8.69 -5.78 -7.20
N SER A 364 9.36 -6.83 -7.68
CA SER A 364 10.46 -6.68 -8.65
C SER A 364 10.41 -7.66 -9.82
N ASN A 365 10.84 -7.23 -11.01
CA ASN A 365 10.99 -8.10 -12.18
C ASN A 365 9.66 -8.79 -12.55
N ILE A 366 8.69 -8.00 -12.99
CA ILE A 366 7.30 -8.45 -13.25
C ILE A 366 6.91 -8.26 -14.71
N GLY A 367 6.40 -9.31 -15.36
CA GLY A 367 6.12 -9.34 -16.80
C GLY A 367 5.12 -8.29 -17.28
N ARG A 368 4.07 -7.99 -16.48
CA ARG A 368 3.04 -7.00 -16.81
C ARG A 368 2.85 -5.91 -15.77
N LYS A 369 2.51 -6.30 -14.53
CA LYS A 369 1.91 -5.40 -13.54
C LYS A 369 2.40 -5.70 -12.13
N GLY A 370 2.91 -4.70 -11.42
CA GLY A 370 3.37 -4.90 -10.03
C GLY A 370 2.20 -5.24 -9.10
N ILE A 371 1.30 -4.27 -8.94
CA ILE A 371 0.06 -4.40 -8.16
C ILE A 371 -1.14 -3.99 -9.02
N GLY A 372 -2.21 -4.75 -8.99
CA GLY A 372 -3.51 -4.38 -9.57
C GLY A 372 -4.62 -4.49 -8.52
N ILE A 373 -5.34 -3.39 -8.27
CA ILE A 373 -6.49 -3.33 -7.38
C ILE A 373 -7.73 -2.98 -8.22
N GLY A 374 -8.80 -3.77 -8.09
CA GLY A 374 -10.02 -3.61 -8.86
C GLY A 374 -11.30 -3.75 -8.05
N ASP A 375 -12.37 -3.06 -8.43
CA ASP A 375 -13.73 -3.19 -7.86
C ASP A 375 -13.77 -3.08 -6.32
N THR A 376 -12.93 -2.22 -5.72
CA THR A 376 -12.57 -2.25 -4.28
C THR A 376 -12.80 -0.90 -3.56
N SER A 377 -13.40 -0.95 -2.37
CA SER A 377 -13.66 0.20 -1.51
C SER A 377 -12.71 0.27 -0.29
N GLY A 378 -11.99 1.38 -0.16
CA GLY A 378 -10.98 1.58 0.87
C GLY A 378 -9.74 0.69 0.72
N GLY A 379 -8.82 0.83 1.66
CA GLY A 379 -7.54 0.11 1.66
C GLY A 379 -6.36 0.97 1.21
N THR A 380 -5.14 0.43 1.32
CA THR A 380 -3.89 1.21 1.19
C THR A 380 -2.72 0.36 0.69
N VAL A 381 -2.01 0.88 -0.29
CA VAL A 381 -0.64 0.49 -0.63
C VAL A 381 0.32 1.48 0.03
N SER A 382 1.25 1.04 0.88
CA SER A 382 2.21 1.96 1.52
C SER A 382 3.60 1.36 1.74
N GLY A 383 4.63 2.19 1.64
CA GLY A 383 6.03 1.81 1.84
C GLY A 383 6.55 0.77 0.85
N VAL A 384 5.90 0.57 -0.31
CA VAL A 384 6.32 -0.43 -1.28
C VAL A 384 7.43 0.09 -2.19
N THR A 385 8.24 -0.82 -2.72
CA THR A 385 9.18 -0.53 -3.82
C THR A 385 8.79 -1.37 -5.02
N VAL A 386 8.44 -0.73 -6.14
CA VAL A 386 8.00 -1.40 -7.38
C VAL A 386 9.00 -1.11 -8.50
N GLN A 387 9.66 -2.15 -9.01
CA GLN A 387 10.72 -2.01 -10.01
C GLN A 387 10.74 -3.10 -11.08
N GLY A 388 11.28 -2.81 -12.26
CA GLY A 388 11.50 -3.78 -13.33
C GLY A 388 10.19 -4.36 -13.90
N VAL A 389 9.27 -3.51 -14.32
CA VAL A 389 7.92 -3.91 -14.77
C VAL A 389 7.73 -3.72 -16.28
N ASN A 390 7.27 -4.77 -16.97
CA ASN A 390 7.03 -4.82 -18.42
C ASN A 390 8.23 -4.42 -19.31
N LEU A 391 9.47 -4.56 -18.81
CA LEU A 391 10.69 -4.09 -19.50
C LEU A 391 10.82 -4.60 -20.95
N ASP A 392 10.48 -5.86 -21.22
CA ASP A 392 10.50 -6.46 -22.56
C ASP A 392 9.38 -5.96 -23.51
N ALA A 393 8.54 -5.01 -23.08
CA ALA A 393 7.39 -4.47 -23.83
C ALA A 393 6.42 -5.57 -24.30
N GLN A 394 6.15 -6.56 -23.45
CA GLN A 394 5.35 -7.73 -23.80
C GLN A 394 3.84 -7.42 -23.69
N HIS A 395 3.47 -6.43 -22.88
CA HIS A 395 2.10 -5.96 -22.62
C HIS A 395 1.90 -4.49 -23.03
N ALA A 396 0.65 -4.10 -23.29
CA ALA A 396 0.31 -2.74 -23.70
C ALA A 396 0.37 -1.75 -22.53
N GLN A 397 1.25 -0.76 -22.61
CA GLN A 397 1.51 0.21 -21.55
C GLN A 397 0.34 1.13 -21.22
N ASN A 398 -0.52 1.40 -22.21
CA ASN A 398 -1.64 2.33 -22.12
C ASN A 398 -3.00 1.63 -21.91
N HIS A 399 -3.01 0.32 -21.65
CA HIS A 399 -4.23 -0.48 -21.44
C HIS A 399 -4.10 -1.53 -20.33
N ASP A 400 -2.93 -2.18 -20.20
CA ASP A 400 -2.79 -3.46 -19.50
C ASP A 400 -1.71 -3.46 -18.40
N ALA A 401 -0.54 -2.87 -18.68
CA ALA A 401 0.62 -2.83 -17.77
C ALA A 401 0.63 -1.58 -16.86
N ALA A 402 1.17 -1.72 -15.64
CA ALA A 402 1.40 -0.62 -14.69
C ALA A 402 2.33 -1.04 -13.54
N GLY A 403 2.98 -0.10 -12.86
CA GLY A 403 3.60 -0.36 -11.55
C GLY A 403 2.55 -0.71 -10.50
N VAL A 404 1.68 0.25 -10.19
CA VAL A 404 0.37 0.01 -9.54
C VAL A 404 -0.75 0.52 -10.44
N LYS A 405 -1.81 -0.27 -10.64
CA LYS A 405 -3.08 0.20 -11.21
C LYS A 405 -4.23 0.05 -10.22
N PHE A 406 -4.98 1.13 -10.02
CA PHE A 406 -6.33 1.14 -9.46
C PHE A 406 -7.34 1.23 -10.59
N PHE A 407 -8.42 0.44 -10.53
CA PHE A 407 -9.52 0.47 -11.50
C PHE A 407 -10.87 0.23 -10.82
N ASN A 408 -11.86 1.11 -11.02
CA ASN A 408 -13.14 1.04 -10.30
C ASN A 408 -12.93 0.90 -8.77
N THR A 409 -12.38 1.93 -8.14
CA THR A 409 -12.09 1.90 -6.69
C THR A 409 -12.54 3.18 -6.00
N THR A 410 -12.97 3.05 -4.73
CA THR A 410 -13.38 4.18 -3.89
C THR A 410 -12.41 4.36 -2.73
N ASN A 411 -11.97 5.59 -2.43
CA ASN A 411 -11.21 5.97 -1.22
C ASN A 411 -9.94 5.13 -0.94
N VAL A 412 -9.32 4.55 -1.98
CA VAL A 412 -8.03 3.84 -1.87
C VAL A 412 -6.86 4.82 -1.74
N ALA A 413 -5.73 4.36 -1.18
CA ALA A 413 -4.51 5.16 -1.09
C ALA A 413 -3.27 4.45 -1.63
N ILE A 414 -2.34 5.24 -2.17
CA ILE A 414 -0.95 4.84 -2.39
C ILE A 414 0.02 5.87 -1.81
N LYS A 415 0.85 5.44 -0.85
CA LYS A 415 1.67 6.34 -0.04
C LYS A 415 3.10 5.89 0.13
N ASP A 416 4.00 6.85 0.36
CA ASP A 416 5.35 6.63 0.89
C ASP A 416 6.20 5.61 0.09
N SER A 417 5.88 5.41 -1.19
CA SER A 417 6.38 4.29 -2.02
C SER A 417 7.35 4.75 -3.12
N ASN A 418 8.20 3.82 -3.58
CA ASN A 418 9.29 4.06 -4.52
C ASN A 418 9.11 3.31 -5.85
N PHE A 419 9.46 3.96 -6.96
CA PHE A 419 9.27 3.42 -8.31
C PHE A 419 10.44 3.76 -9.25
N SER A 420 10.95 2.76 -9.96
CA SER A 420 11.96 2.89 -11.03
C SER A 420 11.81 1.75 -12.05
N ASP A 421 12.42 1.87 -13.22
CA ASP A 421 12.55 0.77 -14.20
C ASP A 421 11.18 0.19 -14.64
N ILE A 422 10.23 1.06 -15.00
CA ILE A 422 8.85 0.68 -15.39
C ILE A 422 8.58 1.12 -16.82
N ASN A 423 8.39 0.16 -17.72
CA ASN A 423 7.94 0.37 -19.09
C ASN A 423 6.40 0.32 -19.14
N ALA A 424 5.75 1.23 -18.41
CA ALA A 424 4.31 1.43 -18.27
C ALA A 424 4.04 2.73 -17.48
N HIS A 425 2.79 3.01 -17.11
CA HIS A 425 2.50 3.99 -16.06
C HIS A 425 3.01 3.47 -14.69
N ASN A 426 3.77 4.26 -13.93
CA ASN A 426 4.28 3.80 -12.62
C ASN A 426 3.14 3.73 -11.60
N ILE A 427 2.30 4.75 -11.52
CA ILE A 427 1.00 4.75 -10.82
C ILE A 427 -0.08 5.13 -11.83
N TRP A 428 -1.10 4.28 -11.98
CA TRP A 428 -2.28 4.55 -12.81
C TRP A 428 -3.54 4.47 -11.96
N ASN A 429 -4.22 5.59 -11.84
CA ASN A 429 -5.51 5.72 -11.17
C ASN A 429 -6.57 5.90 -12.27
N ASP A 430 -7.36 4.87 -12.54
CA ASP A 430 -8.28 4.80 -13.70
C ASP A 430 -9.73 4.59 -13.26
N THR A 431 -10.60 5.55 -13.56
CA THR A 431 -12.06 5.40 -13.33
C THR A 431 -12.36 5.10 -11.84
N THR A 432 -11.79 5.91 -10.94
CA THR A 432 -11.88 5.75 -9.48
C THR A 432 -12.49 7.00 -8.82
N ILE A 433 -12.77 6.95 -7.51
CA ILE A 433 -13.22 8.14 -6.75
C ILE A 433 -12.49 8.28 -5.41
N GLY A 434 -11.98 9.48 -5.12
CA GLY A 434 -11.38 9.81 -3.82
C GLY A 434 -9.98 9.23 -3.56
N THR A 435 -9.29 8.71 -4.59
CA THR A 435 -7.95 8.13 -4.44
C THR A 435 -6.95 9.13 -3.86
N THR A 436 -6.15 8.69 -2.88
CA THR A 436 -5.08 9.50 -2.26
C THR A 436 -3.70 9.02 -2.69
N ILE A 437 -2.97 9.85 -3.44
CA ILE A 437 -1.61 9.58 -3.95
C ILE A 437 -0.63 10.53 -3.24
N GLU A 438 0.11 10.04 -2.25
CA GLU A 438 0.94 10.92 -1.38
C GLU A 438 2.36 10.45 -1.10
N ASN A 439 3.29 11.40 -0.96
CA ASN A 439 4.69 11.17 -0.57
C ASN A 439 5.50 10.19 -1.47
N ASN A 440 4.99 9.79 -2.64
CA ASN A 440 5.64 8.78 -3.48
C ASN A 440 6.84 9.37 -4.25
N THR A 441 7.91 8.59 -4.40
CA THR A 441 9.08 8.95 -5.22
C THR A 441 9.16 8.08 -6.47
N ILE A 442 9.22 8.72 -7.64
CA ILE A 442 9.26 8.05 -8.94
C ILE A 442 10.39 8.65 -9.78
N LYS A 443 11.32 7.81 -10.23
CA LYS A 443 12.55 8.26 -10.92
C LYS A 443 12.48 8.00 -12.43
N ASP A 444 12.99 8.97 -13.19
CA ASP A 444 13.34 8.86 -14.61
C ASP A 444 12.25 8.29 -15.55
N VAL A 445 10.97 8.57 -15.30
CA VAL A 445 9.82 8.12 -16.10
C VAL A 445 10.09 8.27 -17.59
N GLY A 446 9.96 7.16 -18.34
CA GLY A 446 10.24 7.10 -19.77
C GLY A 446 11.64 6.62 -20.15
N SER A 447 12.57 6.45 -19.19
CA SER A 447 13.91 5.88 -19.42
C SER A 447 13.86 4.51 -20.12
N ASP A 448 12.99 3.63 -19.61
CA ASP A 448 12.82 2.25 -20.05
C ASP A 448 11.66 2.09 -21.05
N PHE A 449 11.18 3.19 -21.63
CA PHE A 449 10.07 3.12 -22.59
C PHE A 449 10.51 2.42 -23.87
N ILE A 450 10.00 1.20 -24.06
CA ILE A 450 10.16 0.42 -25.28
C ILE A 450 8.76 0.25 -25.87
N ALA A 451 8.50 0.92 -27.00
CA ALA A 451 7.23 0.79 -27.71
C ALA A 451 7.05 -0.68 -28.19
N PRO A 452 5.92 -1.33 -27.87
CA PRO A 452 5.68 -2.73 -28.17
C PRO A 452 5.49 -2.92 -29.67
N GLY A 453 6.15 -3.91 -30.27
CA GLY A 453 6.09 -4.16 -31.72
C GLY A 453 4.73 -4.61 -32.26
N PHE A 454 3.68 -4.64 -31.44
CA PHE A 454 2.31 -5.05 -31.77
C PHE A 454 1.25 -3.96 -31.50
N ASN A 455 1.57 -2.87 -30.79
CA ASN A 455 0.65 -1.74 -30.60
C ASN A 455 1.32 -0.44 -31.06
N THR A 456 0.79 0.16 -32.13
CA THR A 456 1.29 1.40 -32.72
C THR A 456 0.65 2.68 -32.17
N GLU A 457 -0.34 2.55 -31.29
CA GLU A 457 -1.08 3.66 -30.68
C GLU A 457 -0.78 3.82 -29.17
N VAL A 458 0.37 3.30 -28.71
CA VAL A 458 0.84 3.54 -27.34
C VAL A 458 1.09 5.03 -27.13
N GLY A 459 0.17 5.67 -26.39
CA GLY A 459 0.31 7.03 -25.91
C GLY A 459 1.44 7.16 -24.88
N ASN A 460 1.73 8.41 -24.50
CA ASN A 460 2.80 8.71 -23.55
C ASN A 460 2.56 8.01 -22.20
N ILE A 461 3.53 7.22 -21.73
CA ILE A 461 3.54 6.78 -20.33
C ILE A 461 3.80 7.98 -19.43
N ASN A 462 3.19 7.96 -18.25
CA ASN A 462 3.26 9.02 -17.25
C ASN A 462 3.61 8.39 -15.89
N GLY A 463 4.36 9.11 -15.05
CA GLY A 463 4.75 8.62 -13.72
C GLY A 463 3.54 8.39 -12.84
N ILE A 464 2.68 9.41 -12.74
CA ILE A 464 1.32 9.30 -12.22
C ILE A 464 0.37 9.66 -13.37
N TYR A 465 -0.58 8.77 -13.68
CA TYR A 465 -1.69 9.04 -14.58
C TYR A 465 -3.01 8.95 -13.81
N ASP A 466 -3.68 10.08 -13.67
CA ASP A 466 -4.91 10.27 -12.89
C ASP A 466 -6.09 10.46 -13.86
N GLU A 467 -6.58 9.32 -14.36
CA GLU A 467 -7.53 9.19 -15.47
C GLU A 467 -8.96 9.03 -14.97
N LYS A 468 -9.86 9.91 -15.44
CA LYS A 468 -11.31 9.85 -15.20
C LYS A 468 -11.71 9.76 -13.72
N SER A 469 -10.87 10.25 -12.81
CA SER A 469 -10.94 9.93 -11.38
C SER A 469 -11.28 11.16 -10.53
N PRO A 470 -12.57 11.43 -10.25
CA PRO A 470 -12.96 12.60 -9.47
C PRO A 470 -12.56 12.50 -7.98
N ASN A 471 -12.40 13.68 -7.37
CA ASN A 471 -11.99 13.88 -5.97
C ASN A 471 -10.63 13.27 -5.59
N SER A 472 -9.79 12.87 -6.56
CA SER A 472 -8.39 12.48 -6.31
C SER A 472 -7.65 13.54 -5.49
N ARG A 473 -6.78 13.10 -4.58
CA ARG A 473 -5.86 13.94 -3.79
C ARG A 473 -4.43 13.56 -4.11
N VAL A 474 -3.65 14.49 -4.65
CA VAL A 474 -2.27 14.25 -5.08
C VAL A 474 -1.34 15.27 -4.40
N ASN A 475 -0.51 14.84 -3.47
CA ASN A 475 0.29 15.74 -2.62
C ASN A 475 1.65 15.16 -2.19
N ASN A 476 2.67 16.00 -2.01
CA ASN A 476 4.04 15.64 -1.59
C ASN A 476 4.80 14.65 -2.49
N ASN A 477 4.30 14.32 -3.69
CA ASN A 477 4.98 13.36 -4.56
C ASN A 477 6.20 14.00 -5.24
N ASN A 478 7.25 13.22 -5.45
CA ASN A 478 8.52 13.62 -6.07
C ASN A 478 8.75 12.77 -7.33
N VAL A 479 8.42 13.32 -8.50
CA VAL A 479 8.40 12.55 -9.76
C VAL A 479 9.22 13.25 -10.83
N THR A 480 10.13 12.49 -11.43
CA THR A 480 11.01 12.93 -12.52
C THR A 480 10.75 12.11 -13.78
N ALA A 481 10.85 12.75 -14.95
CA ALA A 481 10.58 12.17 -16.26
C ALA A 481 11.60 12.67 -17.29
N VAL A 482 11.93 11.84 -18.27
CA VAL A 482 12.85 12.18 -19.36
C VAL A 482 12.15 12.95 -20.49
N ASP A 483 12.93 13.60 -21.37
CA ASP A 483 12.41 14.42 -22.47
C ASP A 483 11.35 13.68 -23.32
N GLY A 484 10.13 14.18 -23.30
CA GLY A 484 8.98 13.62 -24.05
C GLY A 484 7.90 12.97 -23.17
N PHE A 485 8.19 12.69 -21.89
CA PHE A 485 7.28 12.05 -20.95
C PHE A 485 6.84 13.01 -19.83
N LEU A 486 5.76 12.63 -19.12
CA LEU A 486 5.17 13.44 -18.05
C LEU A 486 5.40 12.77 -16.69
N ALA A 487 5.86 13.56 -15.72
CA ALA A 487 5.87 13.17 -14.32
C ALA A 487 4.43 13.01 -13.77
N PHE A 488 3.52 13.91 -14.18
CA PHE A 488 2.10 13.86 -13.81
C PHE A 488 1.17 14.18 -14.99
N ASN A 489 0.10 13.41 -15.16
CA ASN A 489 -0.95 13.68 -16.13
C ASN A 489 -2.32 13.47 -15.47
N ALA A 490 -3.21 14.46 -15.54
CA ALA A 490 -4.60 14.31 -15.11
C ALA A 490 -5.56 14.71 -16.24
N THR A 491 -6.56 13.85 -16.50
CA THR A 491 -7.55 14.10 -17.53
C THR A 491 -8.57 15.16 -17.11
N LYS A 492 -9.39 15.64 -18.05
CA LYS A 492 -10.34 16.71 -17.81
C LYS A 492 -11.33 16.39 -16.69
N PHE A 493 -11.91 15.19 -16.66
CA PHE A 493 -12.88 14.82 -15.63
C PHE A 493 -12.26 14.76 -14.23
N THR A 494 -11.05 14.19 -14.10
CA THR A 494 -10.22 14.27 -12.88
C THR A 494 -10.01 15.72 -12.45
N THR A 495 -9.55 16.56 -13.38
CA THR A 495 -9.15 17.97 -13.13
C THR A 495 -10.31 18.86 -12.67
N GLU A 496 -11.56 18.48 -12.90
CA GLU A 496 -12.74 19.22 -12.41
C GLU A 496 -12.93 19.14 -10.88
N THR A 497 -12.31 18.17 -10.20
CA THR A 497 -12.41 17.97 -8.73
C THR A 497 -11.10 17.61 -8.02
N LEU A 498 -9.99 17.43 -8.76
CA LEU A 498 -8.64 17.12 -8.25
C LEU A 498 -8.16 18.10 -7.17
N SER A 499 -7.76 17.56 -6.02
CA SER A 499 -7.01 18.26 -4.98
C SER A 499 -5.50 18.06 -5.20
N LEU A 500 -4.91 18.93 -6.03
CA LEU A 500 -3.47 18.94 -6.29
C LEU A 500 -2.74 19.85 -5.29
N GLY A 501 -1.97 19.25 -4.39
CA GLY A 501 -1.16 19.93 -3.37
C GLY A 501 0.28 20.23 -3.82
N GLU A 502 1.19 20.35 -2.85
CA GLU A 502 2.61 20.64 -3.12
C GLU A 502 3.31 19.39 -3.66
N ASN A 503 3.64 19.34 -4.95
CA ASN A 503 4.33 18.21 -5.58
C ASN A 503 5.54 18.69 -6.37
N ASN A 504 6.61 17.90 -6.38
CA ASN A 504 7.80 18.15 -7.19
C ASN A 504 7.75 17.31 -8.47
N PHE A 505 7.13 17.85 -9.52
CA PHE A 505 6.98 17.22 -10.83
C PHE A 505 7.87 17.89 -11.88
N SER A 506 8.73 17.14 -12.56
CA SER A 506 9.60 17.70 -13.62
C SER A 506 8.83 18.16 -14.86
N SER A 507 7.68 17.53 -15.15
CA SER A 507 6.81 17.81 -16.28
C SER A 507 5.37 17.41 -15.95
N GLN A 508 4.38 18.27 -16.20
CA GLN A 508 2.98 17.95 -15.91
C GLN A 508 2.02 18.46 -16.98
N GLU A 509 0.92 17.74 -17.19
CA GLU A 509 -0.22 18.20 -17.98
C GLU A 509 -1.54 17.97 -17.23
N LEU A 510 -2.46 18.93 -17.31
CA LEU A 510 -3.74 18.93 -16.62
C LEU A 510 -4.86 19.24 -17.61
N GLY A 511 -6.02 18.63 -17.43
CA GLY A 511 -7.16 18.81 -18.33
C GLY A 511 -6.99 18.10 -19.67
N THR A 512 -6.20 17.03 -19.72
CA THR A 512 -5.99 16.24 -20.94
C THR A 512 -7.29 15.58 -21.42
N THR A 513 -7.35 15.20 -22.70
CA THR A 513 -8.60 14.70 -23.30
C THR A 513 -8.88 13.29 -22.80
N ASP A 514 -9.99 13.11 -22.07
CA ASP A 514 -10.50 11.79 -21.69
C ASP A 514 -10.79 10.96 -22.97
N TYR A 515 -10.26 9.74 -23.06
CA TYR A 515 -10.72 8.76 -24.05
C TYR A 515 -11.80 7.87 -23.43
N TYR A 516 -13.06 8.25 -23.66
CA TYR A 516 -14.21 7.45 -23.26
C TYR A 516 -14.60 6.45 -24.33
N VAL A 517 -14.87 5.22 -23.88
CA VAL A 517 -15.58 4.17 -24.62
C VAL A 517 -17.08 4.48 -24.61
N ASN A 518 -17.60 4.77 -23.42
CA ASN A 518 -19.00 5.01 -23.11
C ASN A 518 -19.04 6.00 -21.93
N GLU A 519 -18.91 7.30 -22.24
CA GLU A 519 -18.74 8.39 -21.25
C GLU A 519 -19.78 8.36 -20.12
N GLN A 520 -21.04 7.98 -20.41
CA GLN A 520 -22.09 7.91 -19.40
C GLN A 520 -21.91 6.73 -18.44
N ALA A 521 -21.46 5.57 -18.92
CA ALA A 521 -21.22 4.39 -18.09
C ALA A 521 -19.91 4.54 -17.29
N GLU A 522 -18.82 4.96 -17.91
CA GLU A 522 -17.54 5.20 -17.22
C GLU A 522 -17.68 6.28 -16.14
N LYS A 523 -18.38 7.38 -16.40
CA LYS A 523 -18.64 8.40 -15.35
C LYS A 523 -19.57 7.92 -14.25
N LEU A 524 -20.50 7.01 -14.54
CA LEU A 524 -21.33 6.40 -13.48
C LEU A 524 -20.46 5.51 -12.58
N VAL A 525 -19.58 4.70 -13.16
CA VAL A 525 -18.67 3.84 -12.39
C VAL A 525 -17.70 4.68 -11.57
N ALA A 526 -16.99 5.63 -12.18
CA ALA A 526 -16.11 6.59 -11.49
C ALA A 526 -16.82 7.58 -10.53
N THR A 527 -18.14 7.48 -10.30
CA THR A 527 -18.85 8.28 -9.28
C THR A 527 -19.77 7.48 -8.37
N THR A 528 -19.75 6.14 -8.45
CA THR A 528 -20.54 5.29 -7.56
C THR A 528 -19.72 4.94 -6.31
N GLU A 529 -20.23 5.29 -5.12
CA GLU A 529 -19.49 5.14 -3.86
C GLU A 529 -19.13 3.68 -3.53
N ASN A 530 -19.95 2.70 -3.96
CA ASN A 530 -19.65 1.27 -3.84
C ASN A 530 -19.25 0.68 -5.20
N PRO A 531 -17.96 0.36 -5.44
CA PRO A 531 -17.50 -0.23 -6.70
C PRO A 531 -18.16 -1.56 -7.08
N THR A 532 -18.65 -2.34 -6.13
CA THR A 532 -19.37 -3.59 -6.40
C THR A 532 -20.81 -3.37 -6.91
N GLU A 533 -21.38 -2.18 -6.68
CA GLU A 533 -22.62 -1.71 -7.33
C GLU A 533 -22.33 -1.00 -8.67
N ALA A 534 -21.09 -0.53 -8.86
CA ALA A 534 -20.59 0.16 -10.05
C ALA A 534 -20.34 -0.83 -11.21
N ASN A 535 -21.41 -1.41 -11.74
CA ASN A 535 -21.35 -2.55 -12.65
C ASN A 535 -20.55 -2.27 -13.95
N PHE A 536 -19.33 -2.83 -14.05
CA PHE A 536 -18.47 -2.78 -15.24
C PHE A 536 -19.14 -3.36 -16.50
N ASP A 537 -20.05 -4.35 -16.38
CA ASP A 537 -20.79 -4.93 -17.53
C ASP A 537 -21.60 -3.88 -18.31
N LEU A 538 -21.86 -2.69 -17.74
CA LEU A 538 -22.50 -1.56 -18.42
C LEU A 538 -21.69 -1.05 -19.63
N PHE A 539 -20.37 -1.28 -19.67
CA PHE A 539 -19.51 -0.90 -20.79
C PHE A 539 -18.40 -1.91 -21.14
N ALA A 540 -18.24 -3.00 -20.38
CA ALA A 540 -17.22 -4.04 -20.60
C ALA A 540 -17.16 -4.56 -22.05
N ALA A 541 -18.31 -4.75 -22.70
CA ALA A 541 -18.37 -5.22 -24.09
C ALA A 541 -17.79 -4.19 -25.09
N ASP A 542 -18.07 -2.90 -24.89
CA ASP A 542 -17.52 -1.83 -25.72
C ASP A 542 -16.02 -1.63 -25.40
N TYR A 543 -15.63 -1.73 -24.12
CA TYR A 543 -14.25 -1.58 -23.65
C TYR A 543 -13.35 -2.67 -24.22
N ASN A 544 -13.74 -3.94 -24.06
CA ASN A 544 -13.00 -5.08 -24.59
C ASN A 544 -12.95 -5.08 -26.12
N SER A 545 -13.91 -4.43 -26.81
CA SER A 545 -13.86 -4.31 -28.28
C SER A 545 -12.63 -3.52 -28.76
N GLN A 546 -12.10 -2.61 -27.95
CA GLN A 546 -10.90 -1.80 -28.25
C GLN A 546 -9.61 -2.62 -28.18
N LEU A 547 -9.62 -3.73 -27.46
CA LEU A 547 -8.52 -4.70 -27.41
C LEU A 547 -8.47 -5.45 -28.76
N SER A 548 -9.63 -5.96 -29.19
CA SER A 548 -9.80 -6.73 -30.43
C SER A 548 -9.61 -5.95 -31.74
N SER A 549 -9.56 -4.62 -31.71
CA SER A 549 -9.27 -3.77 -32.88
C SER A 549 -7.79 -3.43 -33.06
N ASN A 550 -6.93 -3.82 -32.10
CA ASN A 550 -5.52 -3.48 -32.03
C ASN A 550 -4.58 -4.70 -32.24
N THR A 551 -5.04 -5.71 -33.00
CA THR A 551 -4.28 -6.91 -33.41
C THR A 551 -4.34 -7.17 -34.91
#